data_AF-A0A419I9C6-F1
#
_entry.id   AF-A0A419I9C6-F1
#
_cell.length_a   1.000
_cell.length_b   1.000
_cell.length_c   1.000
_cell.angle_alpha   90.00
_cell.angle_beta   90.00
_cell.angle_gamma   90.00
#
_symmetry.space_group_name_H-M   'P 1'
#
loop_
_entity.id
_entity.type
_entity.pdbx_description
1 polymer ?
#
loop_
_entity_poly.entity_id
_entity_poly.type
_entity_poly.pdbx_seq_one_letter_code
_entity_poly.pdbx_strand_id
1 'polypeptide(L)'
;MRLCRVPSRTGRIRPLEPDVPTLLEVEIWPASFTLEPGQRLRLQVRADDDNLGRLAHDDPADRKRDRAPTLHFGGTHASHLYPPVIRE
;
A
#
# COMPACT_ATOMS: atom_id res chain seq x y z
N MET A 1 14.52 3.64 0.07
CA MET A 1 13.10 3.26 0.11
C MET A 1 12.71 3.20 1.58
N ARG A 2 11.89 4.14 2.09
CA ARG A 2 11.48 4.14 3.50
C ARG A 2 10.39 3.09 3.67
N LEU A 3 10.56 2.23 4.68
CA LEU A 3 9.77 1.03 4.94
C LEU A 3 8.26 1.26 4.86
N CYS A 4 7.53 0.28 4.31
CA CYS A 4 6.11 0.08 4.62
C CYS A 4 5.95 -0.72 5.93
N ARG A 5 6.62 -0.30 7.02
CA ARG A 5 6.14 -0.59 8.37
C ARG A 5 5.21 0.55 8.71
N VAL A 6 3.98 0.28 9.16
CA VAL A 6 2.95 1.31 9.41
C VAL A 6 3.60 2.49 10.13
N PRO A 7 3.90 3.58 9.42
CA PRO A 7 4.57 4.69 10.03
C PRO A 7 3.53 5.27 10.96
N SER A 8 3.78 5.23 12.28
CA SER A 8 3.04 6.15 13.13
C SER A 8 3.29 7.56 12.60
N ARG A 9 2.36 8.49 12.83
CA ARG A 9 2.49 9.91 12.46
C ARG A 9 3.79 10.59 12.94
N THR A 10 4.59 9.90 13.77
CA THR A 10 5.87 10.30 14.36
C THR A 10 7.10 9.62 13.76
N GLY A 11 6.96 8.79 12.72
CA GLY A 11 8.07 8.07 12.08
C GLY A 11 8.63 6.89 12.89
N ARG A 12 8.05 6.60 14.06
CA ARG A 12 8.39 5.41 14.86
C ARG A 12 7.64 4.19 14.34
N ILE A 13 8.36 3.08 14.19
CA ILE A 13 7.81 1.77 13.90
C ILE A 13 7.01 1.29 15.13
N ARG A 14 5.76 0.86 14.91
CA ARG A 14 4.95 0.19 15.92
C ARG A 14 4.46 -1.15 15.36
N PRO A 15 4.43 -2.22 16.18
CA PRO A 15 3.83 -3.47 15.76
C PRO A 15 2.32 -3.29 15.55
N LEU A 16 1.77 -4.03 14.61
CA LEU A 16 0.32 -4.16 14.43
C LEU A 16 -0.22 -5.20 15.39
N GLU A 17 -1.42 -4.97 15.92
CA GLU A 17 -2.15 -6.00 16.66
C GLU A 17 -2.65 -7.07 15.68
N PRO A 18 -2.38 -8.37 15.93
CA PRO A 18 -2.84 -9.43 15.06
C PRO A 18 -4.36 -9.43 14.92
N ASP A 19 -4.84 -9.66 13.70
CA ASP A 19 -6.26 -9.85 13.37
C ASP A 19 -7.16 -8.61 13.67
N VAL A 20 -6.55 -7.45 13.97
CA VAL A 20 -7.23 -6.17 14.12
C VAL A 20 -7.08 -5.34 12.83
N PRO A 21 -8.18 -5.01 12.13
CA PRO A 21 -8.13 -4.11 10.97
C PRO A 21 -7.50 -2.78 11.37
N THR A 22 -6.36 -2.45 10.77
CA THR A 22 -5.64 -1.20 11.03
C THR A 22 -5.70 -0.32 9.81
N LEU A 23 -6.12 0.93 9.98
CA LEU A 23 -6.09 1.93 8.92
C LEU A 23 -4.64 2.23 8.53
N LEU A 24 -4.33 2.07 7.25
CA LEU A 24 -3.03 2.42 6.67
C LEU A 24 -3.21 3.50 5.60
N GLU A 25 -2.47 4.59 5.75
CA GLU A 25 -2.33 5.61 4.73
C GLU A 25 -1.05 5.34 3.94
N VAL A 26 -1.18 5.10 2.63
CA VAL A 26 -0.04 4.88 1.73
C VAL A 26 0.08 6.07 0.79
N GLU A 27 1.20 6.78 0.89
CA GLU A 27 1.54 7.82 -0.07
C GLU A 27 2.01 7.18 -1.38
N ILE A 28 1.31 7.52 -2.47
CA ILE A 28 1.76 7.20 -3.83
C ILE A 28 2.49 8.44 -4.35
N TRP A 29 3.74 8.25 -4.76
CA TRP A 29 4.54 9.34 -5.33
C TRP A 29 3.83 9.98 -6.53
N PRO A 30 4.01 11.30 -6.75
CA PRO A 30 3.35 12.01 -7.83
C PRO A 30 3.55 11.34 -9.19
N ALA A 31 2.45 11.14 -9.90
CA ALA A 31 2.42 10.62 -11.26
C ALA A 31 1.48 11.47 -12.11
N SER A 32 1.79 11.60 -13.41
CA SER A 32 0.97 12.30 -14.39
C SER A 32 0.76 11.39 -15.60
N PHE A 33 -0.50 11.09 -15.92
CA PHE A 33 -0.88 10.26 -17.06
C PHE A 33 -2.32 10.59 -17.48
N THR A 34 -2.58 10.48 -18.78
CA THR A 34 -3.92 10.55 -19.37
C THR A 34 -4.44 9.14 -19.61
N LEU A 35 -5.74 8.92 -19.39
CA LEU A 35 -6.41 7.67 -19.74
C LEU A 35 -7.24 7.89 -21.01
N GLU A 36 -6.81 7.27 -22.11
CA GLU A 36 -7.53 7.29 -23.37
C GLU A 36 -8.82 6.44 -23.31
N PRO A 37 -9.78 6.66 -24.22
CA PRO A 37 -10.95 5.79 -24.34
C PRO A 37 -10.57 4.31 -24.43
N GLY A 38 -11.18 3.49 -23.58
CA GLY A 38 -10.92 2.05 -23.49
C GLY A 38 -9.78 1.65 -22.54
N GLN A 39 -8.97 2.60 -22.07
CA GLN A 39 -7.97 2.34 -21.04
C GLN A 39 -8.58 2.24 -19.64
N ARG A 40 -7.86 1.59 -18.73
CA ARG A 40 -8.29 1.38 -17.34
C ARG A 40 -7.14 1.62 -16.39
N LEU A 41 -7.43 2.31 -15.28
CA LEU A 41 -6.54 2.38 -14.13
C LEU A 41 -6.67 1.08 -13.33
N ARG A 42 -5.53 0.45 -13.03
CA ARG A 42 -5.47 -0.75 -12.18
C ARG A 42 -4.64 -0.45 -10.93
N LEU A 43 -5.26 -0.57 -9.76
CA LEU A 43 -4.56 -0.62 -8.48
C LEU A 43 -4.22 -2.08 -8.14
N GLN A 44 -2.98 -2.32 -7.73
CA GLN A 44 -2.56 -3.61 -7.19
C GLN A 44 -1.92 -3.41 -5.82
N VAL A 45 -2.42 -4.13 -4.82
CA VAL A 45 -1.89 -4.14 -3.45
C VAL A 45 -1.26 -5.52 -3.21
N ARG A 46 -0.03 -5.54 -2.71
CA ARG A 46 0.70 -6.76 -2.34
C ARG A 46 1.34 -6.55 -0.97
N ALA A 47 1.48 -7.62 -0.20
CA ALA A 47 2.27 -7.62 1.04
C ALA A 47 3.67 -8.20 0.84
N ASP A 48 4.03 -8.45 -0.42
CA ASP A 48 5.33 -8.91 -0.85
C ASP A 48 5.98 -7.92 -1.82
N ASP A 49 7.29 -8.04 -1.90
CA ASP A 49 8.18 -7.28 -2.76
C ASP A 49 9.01 -8.19 -3.68
N ASP A 50 8.52 -9.42 -3.90
CA ASP A 50 9.15 -10.37 -4.81
C ASP A 50 9.22 -9.77 -6.22
N ASN A 51 10.39 -9.89 -6.85
CA ASN A 51 10.68 -9.33 -8.18
C ASN A 51 10.63 -7.79 -8.28
N LEU A 52 10.71 -7.06 -7.17
CA LEU A 52 10.86 -5.59 -7.20
C LEU A 52 12.32 -5.10 -7.43
N GLY A 53 13.28 -6.02 -7.54
CA GLY A 53 14.68 -5.69 -7.84
C GLY A 53 15.29 -4.75 -6.81
N ARG A 54 15.81 -3.59 -7.25
CA ARG A 54 16.37 -2.56 -6.35
C ARG A 54 15.34 -1.88 -5.44
N LEU A 55 14.06 -2.14 -5.66
CA LEU A 55 12.95 -1.65 -4.84
C LEU A 55 12.46 -2.71 -3.84
N ALA A 56 13.09 -3.88 -3.77
CA ALA A 56 12.80 -4.85 -2.71
C ALA A 56 13.36 -4.36 -1.37
N HIS A 57 12.70 -4.72 -0.27
CA HIS A 57 13.21 -4.52 1.08
C HIS A 57 14.35 -5.50 1.36
N ASP A 58 15.30 -5.09 2.20
CA ASP A 58 16.42 -5.93 2.67
C ASP A 58 16.49 -6.00 4.20
N ASP A 59 15.40 -5.64 4.90
CA ASP A 59 15.37 -5.81 6.35
C ASP A 59 15.25 -7.31 6.69
N PRO A 60 16.15 -7.88 7.51
CA PRO A 60 16.09 -9.29 7.90
C PRO A 60 14.76 -9.73 8.51
N ALA A 61 14.02 -8.83 9.16
CA ALA A 61 12.73 -9.13 9.76
C ALA A 61 11.60 -9.36 8.73
N ASP A 62 11.77 -8.85 7.51
CA ASP A 62 10.75 -8.93 6.45
C ASP A 62 10.79 -10.29 5.71
N ARG A 63 11.77 -11.15 6.04
CA ARG A 63 12.00 -12.46 5.41
C ARG A 63 11.02 -13.56 5.86
N LYS A 64 10.17 -13.31 6.87
CA LYS A 64 9.14 -14.26 7.34
C LYS A 64 7.78 -13.93 6.73
N ARG A 65 7.15 -14.89 6.06
CA ARG A 65 5.79 -14.75 5.50
C ARG A 65 4.89 -15.88 5.99
N ASP A 66 4.49 -15.78 7.25
CA ASP A 66 3.73 -16.83 7.90
C ASP A 66 2.20 -16.63 7.76
N ARG A 67 1.75 -15.47 7.25
CA ARG A 67 0.34 -15.13 7.03
C ARG A 67 0.11 -14.28 5.79
N ALA A 68 -1.00 -14.56 5.10
CA ALA A 68 -1.50 -13.71 4.01
C ALA A 68 -2.19 -12.45 4.57
N PRO A 69 -2.02 -11.28 3.94
CA PRO A 69 -2.74 -10.07 4.35
C PRO A 69 -4.23 -10.17 4.00
N THR A 70 -5.08 -9.49 4.78
CA THR A 70 -6.49 -9.27 4.45
C THR A 70 -6.71 -7.80 4.14
N LEU A 71 -7.35 -7.51 3.00
CA LEU A 71 -7.76 -6.16 2.64
C LEU A 71 -9.28 -6.06 2.73
N HIS A 72 -9.77 -5.10 3.52
CA HIS A 72 -11.19 -4.90 3.74
C HIS A 72 -11.77 -3.90 2.73
N PHE A 73 -13.01 -4.14 2.29
CA PHE A 73 -13.74 -3.26 1.39
C PHE A 73 -15.19 -3.08 1.86
N GLY A 74 -15.75 -1.90 1.63
CA GLY A 74 -17.13 -1.56 2.00
C GLY A 74 -17.36 -1.28 3.49
N GLY A 75 -18.57 -0.83 3.82
CA GLY A 75 -19.00 -0.54 5.20
C GLY A 75 -18.07 0.43 5.92
N THR A 76 -17.72 0.10 7.16
CA THR A 76 -16.81 0.90 8.00
C THR A 76 -15.33 0.78 7.60
N HIS A 77 -15.00 -0.12 6.66
CA HIS A 77 -13.63 -0.38 6.20
C HIS A 77 -13.52 -0.21 4.68
N ALA A 78 -14.11 0.87 4.16
CA ALA A 78 -14.16 1.16 2.74
C ALA A 78 -12.81 1.65 2.21
N SER A 79 -11.84 0.74 2.03
CA SER A 79 -10.56 1.04 1.40
C SER A 79 -10.75 1.66 0.01
N HIS A 80 -10.01 2.74 -0.28
CA HIS A 80 -10.14 3.50 -1.53
C HIS A 80 -8.80 4.08 -1.97
N LEU A 81 -8.73 4.46 -3.24
CA LEU A 81 -7.65 5.26 -3.82
C LEU A 81 -8.13 6.70 -3.99
N TYR A 82 -7.29 7.67 -3.63
CA TYR A 82 -7.53 9.09 -3.89
C TYR A 82 -6.68 9.59 -5.08
N PRO A 83 -7.17 9.49 -6.33
CA PRO A 83 -6.48 10.07 -7.46
C PRO A 83 -6.74 11.59 -7.56
N PRO A 84 -5.73 12.42 -7.85
CA PRO A 84 -5.92 13.84 -8.16
C PRO A 84 -6.48 14.00 -9.58
N VAL A 85 -7.78 13.73 -9.76
CA VAL A 85 -8.43 13.79 -11.07
C VAL A 85 -8.55 15.24 -11.55
N ILE A 86 -7.89 15.54 -12.66
CA ILE A 86 -8.07 16.77 -13.42
C ILE A 86 -9.11 16.48 -14.50
N ARG A 87 -10.17 17.30 -14.54
CA ARG A 87 -11.20 17.21 -15.58
C ARG A 87 -10.91 18.26 -16.65
N GLU A 88 -11.18 17.90 -17.89
CA GLU A 88 -11.23 18.84 -19.02
C GLU A 88 -12.45 19.76 -18.93
#